data_AF-A0A061IKN8-F1
#
_entry.id   AF-A0A061IKN8-F1
#
_cell.length_a   1.000
_cell.length_b   1.000
_cell.length_c   1.000
_cell.angle_alpha   90.00
_cell.angle_beta   90.00
_cell.angle_gamma   90.00
#
_symmetry.space_group_name_H-M   'P 1'
#
loop_
_entity.id
_entity.type
_entity.pdbx_description
1 polymer ?
#
loop_
_entity_poly.entity_id
_entity_poly.type
_entity_poly.pdbx_seq_one_letter_code
_entity_poly.pdbx_strand_id
1 'polypeptide(L)'
;DPFWNRVKRPLHLLDCIHVLLTRYVENPSQVLNCERRRFTNLCLDAVCGYLVELQSMSSSVAVQAITGNFKSLQAKLERLH
;
A
#
# COMPACT_ATOMS: atom_id res chain seq x y z
N ASP A 1 -13.26 -11.58 -1.93
CA ASP A 1 -14.39 -11.66 -0.99
C ASP A 1 -15.69 -11.24 -1.69
N PRO A 2 -16.73 -12.09 -1.73
CA PRO A 2 -17.99 -11.80 -2.42
C PRO A 2 -18.79 -10.62 -1.83
N PHE A 3 -18.66 -10.34 -0.53
CA PHE A 3 -19.39 -9.24 0.10
C PHE A 3 -18.93 -7.89 -0.44
N TRP A 4 -17.62 -7.67 -0.49
CA TRP A 4 -17.01 -6.42 -0.93
C TRP A 4 -17.21 -6.12 -2.42
N ASN A 5 -17.30 -7.18 -3.24
CA ASN A 5 -17.69 -7.05 -4.63
C ASN A 5 -19.15 -6.59 -4.77
N ARG A 6 -20.06 -7.09 -3.93
CA ARG A 6 -21.49 -6.70 -3.93
C ARG A 6 -21.68 -5.23 -3.52
N VAL A 7 -20.88 -4.72 -2.58
CA VAL A 7 -20.89 -3.30 -2.19
C VAL A 7 -20.01 -2.40 -3.09
N LYS A 8 -19.56 -2.92 -4.25
CA LYS A 8 -18.73 -2.18 -5.24
C LYS A 8 -17.45 -1.58 -4.65
N ARG A 9 -16.88 -2.23 -3.62
CA ARG A 9 -15.58 -1.86 -3.02
C ARG A 9 -14.60 -3.04 -3.03
N PRO A 10 -14.26 -3.58 -4.21
CA PRO A 10 -13.36 -4.73 -4.32
C PRO A 10 -11.96 -4.46 -3.74
N LEU A 11 -11.53 -3.19 -3.71
CA LEU A 11 -10.17 -2.77 -3.32
C LEU A 11 -10.06 -2.21 -1.89
N HIS A 12 -11.11 -2.33 -1.07
CA HIS A 12 -11.16 -1.75 0.28
C HIS A 12 -9.97 -2.15 1.19
N LEU A 13 -9.43 -3.37 1.04
CA LEU A 13 -8.25 -3.78 1.81
C LEU A 13 -7.02 -2.97 1.43
N LEU A 14 -6.84 -2.66 0.13
CA LEU A 14 -5.73 -1.84 -0.33
C LEU A 14 -5.87 -0.40 0.19
N ASP A 15 -7.10 0.11 0.31
CA ASP A 15 -7.35 1.41 0.95
C ASP A 15 -6.93 1.39 2.43
N CYS A 16 -7.31 0.35 3.17
CA CYS A 16 -6.92 0.18 4.57
C CYS A 16 -5.39 0.07 4.74
N ILE A 17 -4.74 -0.72 3.89
CA ILE A 17 -3.28 -0.89 3.88
C ILE A 17 -2.59 0.44 3.56
N HIS A 18 -3.07 1.17 2.56
CA HIS A 18 -2.52 2.48 2.21
C HIS A 18 -2.59 3.47 3.38
N VAL A 19 -3.72 3.53 4.09
CA VAL A 19 -3.86 4.39 5.28
C VAL A 19 -2.89 3.98 6.39
N LEU A 20 -2.80 2.67 6.69
CA LEU A 20 -1.89 2.15 7.71
C LEU A 20 -0.43 2.48 7.39
N LEU A 21 0.00 2.21 6.16
CA LEU A 21 1.38 2.47 5.74
C LEU A 21 1.67 3.96 5.59
N THR A 22 0.68 4.78 5.26
CA THR A 22 0.81 6.24 5.28
C THR A 22 1.14 6.74 6.69
N ARG A 23 0.45 6.23 7.72
CA ARG A 23 0.77 6.57 9.12
C ARG A 23 2.19 6.16 9.50
N TYR A 24 2.63 4.99 9.06
CA TYR A 24 3.99 4.55 9.29
C TYR A 24 5.02 5.47 8.64
N VAL A 25 4.86 5.83 7.36
CA VAL A 25 5.84 6.70 6.69
C VAL A 25 5.84 8.15 7.21
N GLU A 26 4.71 8.61 7.75
CA GLU A 26 4.61 9.90 8.46
C GLU A 26 5.32 9.88 9.81
N ASN A 27 5.28 8.74 10.52
CA ASN A 27 5.91 8.60 11.82
C ASN A 27 6.58 7.22 12.02
N PRO A 28 7.80 7.02 11.48
CA PRO A 28 8.51 5.75 11.59
C PRO A 28 8.92 5.38 13.03
N SER A 29 8.82 6.33 13.97
CA SER A 29 9.13 6.09 15.39
C SER A 29 8.10 5.19 16.09
N GLN A 30 6.93 4.98 15.48
CA GLN A 30 5.94 4.00 15.97
C GLN A 30 6.43 2.55 15.84
N VAL A 31 7.46 2.31 15.03
CA VAL A 31 8.18 1.03 14.96
C VAL A 31 9.50 1.17 15.70
N LEU A 32 9.81 0.17 16.54
CA LEU A 32 11.06 0.09 17.28
C LEU A 32 12.26 0.24 16.32
N ASN A 33 13.27 1.01 16.73
CA ASN A 33 14.38 1.38 15.85
C ASN A 33 15.11 0.14 15.28
N CYS A 34 15.27 -0.92 16.07
CA CYS A 34 15.91 -2.18 15.62
C CYS A 34 15.10 -2.93 14.55
N GLU A 35 13.76 -2.80 14.55
CA GLU A 35 12.89 -3.45 13.57
C GLU A 35 12.59 -2.57 12.36
N ARG A 36 12.88 -1.25 12.42
CA ARG A 36 12.45 -0.29 11.41
C ARG A 36 12.92 -0.65 10.00
N ARG A 37 14.20 -1.00 9.83
CA ARG A 37 14.74 -1.40 8.52
C ARG A 37 14.01 -2.62 7.95
N ARG A 38 13.85 -3.65 8.77
CA ARG A 38 13.16 -4.89 8.39
C ARG A 38 11.70 -4.62 8.04
N PHE A 39 11.02 -3.78 8.82
CA PHE A 39 9.64 -3.42 8.59
C PHE A 39 9.47 -2.58 7.32
N THR A 40 10.34 -1.60 7.06
CA THR A 40 10.34 -0.83 5.79
C THR A 40 10.52 -1.77 4.59
N ASN A 41 11.44 -2.74 4.66
CA ASN A 41 11.64 -3.70 3.58
C ASN A 41 10.41 -4.56 3.33
N LEU A 42 9.78 -5.07 4.40
CA LEU A 42 8.53 -5.82 4.29
C LEU A 42 7.42 -4.98 3.63
N CYS A 43 7.31 -3.70 3.98
CA CYS A 43 6.35 -2.80 3.39
C CYS A 43 6.64 -2.54 1.91
N LEU A 44 7.92 -2.36 1.53
CA LEU A 44 8.34 -2.19 0.14
C LEU A 44 8.00 -3.42 -0.71
N ASP A 45 8.32 -4.62 -0.22
CA ASP A 45 8.03 -5.88 -0.91
C ASP A 45 6.52 -6.04 -1.12
N ALA A 46 5.72 -5.78 -0.08
CA ALA A 46 4.26 -5.84 -0.17
C ALA A 46 3.69 -4.81 -1.15
N VAL A 47 4.13 -3.54 -1.07
CA VAL A 47 3.70 -2.47 -1.99
C VAL A 47 4.07 -2.79 -3.44
N CYS A 48 5.26 -3.35 -3.67
CA CYS A 48 5.68 -3.81 -5.00
C CYS A 48 4.74 -4.91 -5.53
N GLY A 49 4.44 -5.92 -4.71
CA GLY A 49 3.49 -6.98 -5.05
C GLY A 49 2.10 -6.44 -5.43
N TYR A 50 1.55 -5.53 -4.62
CA TYR A 50 0.25 -4.91 -4.91
C TYR A 50 0.27 -4.07 -6.20
N LEU A 51 1.36 -3.35 -6.49
CA LEU A 51 1.49 -2.59 -7.73
C LEU A 51 1.53 -3.49 -8.97
N VAL A 52 2.19 -4.64 -8.90
CA VAL A 52 2.19 -5.64 -9.98
C VAL A 52 0.78 -6.19 -10.21
N GLU A 53 0.08 -6.56 -9.13
CA GLU A 53 -1.30 -7.04 -9.23
C GLU A 53 -2.24 -5.98 -9.80
N LEU A 54 -2.18 -4.74 -9.32
CA LEU A 54 -3.00 -3.63 -9.81
C LEU A 54 -2.77 -3.33 -11.30
N GLN A 55 -1.52 -3.47 -11.79
CA GLN A 55 -1.21 -3.31 -13.22
C GLN A 55 -1.84 -4.41 -14.10
N SER A 56 -2.09 -5.59 -13.54
CA SER A 56 -2.76 -6.69 -14.25
C SER A 56 -4.28 -6.54 -14.30
N MET A 57 -4.86 -5.64 -13.49
CA MET A 57 -6.30 -5.39 -13.45
C MET A 57 -6.76 -4.48 -14.60
N SER A 58 -8.05 -4.53 -14.93
CA SER A 58 -8.65 -3.60 -15.90
C SER A 58 -8.52 -2.14 -15.44
N SER A 59 -8.18 -1.24 -16.37
CA SER A 59 -7.99 0.20 -16.15
C SER A 59 -9.27 0.94 -15.79
N SER A 60 -9.79 0.71 -14.59
CA SER A 60 -10.87 1.50 -13.99
C SER A 60 -10.31 2.69 -13.22
N VAL A 61 -11.13 3.74 -13.04
CA VAL A 61 -10.76 4.93 -12.26
C VAL A 61 -10.32 4.55 -10.84
N ALA A 62 -10.98 3.59 -10.20
CA ALA A 62 -10.63 3.12 -8.87
C ALA A 62 -9.25 2.45 -8.83
N VAL A 63 -8.94 1.59 -9.81
CA VAL A 63 -7.63 0.94 -9.93
C VAL A 63 -6.53 1.98 -10.18
N GLN A 64 -6.77 2.96 -11.04
CA GLN A 64 -5.81 4.04 -11.32
C GLN A 64 -5.53 4.89 -10.08
N ALA A 65 -6.56 5.27 -9.33
CA ALA A 65 -6.42 6.05 -8.10
C ALA A 65 -5.58 5.30 -7.05
N ILE A 66 -5.90 4.04 -6.79
CA ILE A 66 -5.15 3.21 -5.83
C ILE A 66 -3.71 2.97 -6.33
N THR A 67 -3.52 2.74 -7.63
CA THR A 67 -2.17 2.62 -8.20
C THR A 67 -1.33 3.88 -7.94
N GLY A 68 -1.91 5.07 -8.13
CA GLY A 68 -1.24 6.34 -7.83
C GLY A 68 -0.86 6.47 -6.35
N ASN A 69 -1.78 6.11 -5.45
CA ASN A 69 -1.56 6.10 -4.01
C ASN A 69 -0.39 5.16 -3.62
N PHE A 70 -0.38 3.93 -4.14
CA PHE A 70 0.68 2.96 -3.84
C PHE A 70 2.03 3.35 -4.45
N LYS A 71 2.07 4.00 -5.63
CA LYS A 71 3.32 4.57 -6.18
C LYS A 71 3.87 5.69 -5.29
N SER A 72 3.00 6.57 -4.78
CA SER A 72 3.42 7.61 -3.83
C SER A 72 3.97 7.00 -2.54
N LEU A 73 3.29 5.95 -2.04
CA LEU A 73 3.71 5.24 -0.84
C LEU A 73 5.06 4.53 -1.02
N GLN A 74 5.29 3.89 -2.17
CA GLN A 74 6.57 3.28 -2.52
C GLN A 74 7.71 4.31 -2.44
N ALA A 75 7.55 5.46 -3.09
CA ALA A 75 8.56 6.52 -3.07
C ALA A 75 8.81 7.08 -1.65
N LYS A 76 7.81 7.09 -0.77
CA LYS A 76 7.98 7.50 0.64
C LYS A 76 8.73 6.44 1.44
N LEU A 77 8.42 5.16 1.24
CA LEU A 77 9.12 4.04 1.90
C LEU A 77 10.58 3.96 1.46
N GLU A 78 10.88 4.16 0.18
CA GLU A 78 12.26 4.17 -0.35
C GLU A 78 13.14 5.25 0.29
N ARG A 79 12.56 6.37 0.73
CA ARG A 79 13.28 7.44 1.46
C ARG A 79 13.60 7.09 2.91
N LEU A 80 12.94 6.06 3.47
CA LEU A 80 13.14 5.61 4.84
C LEU A 80 14.14 4.44 4.94
N HIS A 81 14.48 3.82 3.81
CA HIS A 81 15.45 2.74 3.71
C HIS A 81 16.88 3.31 3.70
#